data_AF-A0A844IPI5-F1
#
_entry.id   AF-A0A844IPI5-F1
#
_cell.length_a   1.000
_cell.length_b   1.000
_cell.length_c   1.000
_cell.angle_alpha   90.00
_cell.angle_beta   90.00
_cell.angle_gamma   90.00
#
_symmetry.space_group_name_H-M   'P 1'
#
loop_
_entity.id
_entity.type
_entity.pdbx_description
1 polymer ?
#
loop_
_entity_poly.entity_id
_entity_poly.type
_entity_poly.pdbx_seq_one_letter_code
_entity_poly.pdbx_strand_id
1 'polypeptide(L)'
;MVSAHSHTQQTVYRILDANLDRAREGLRIIEEWCRFGLNNAQFSGICKHLRQELGTWHTAEIRAARDTQGDPGTDLSHPQEEQRADITSLLQANFCRVQEALRVLEEYGKLYHGNMGAACKQMRYQVYTLESNLMGYQRHQLLWRSHLYLVTSPADNLFAITEAALQGGLTLLQYREKTADDLVRLERAIRLRELCHHYGALFIINDRVDLALAVDADGVHLGQQDIPIAVARQLLGHQRIIGRSTTNPQEMQGAIAEGADYIGVGPVYETPTKVGKAAAGLEYVKYVSQNCQIPWFAIGGIDMSNLNDVMKAGAQRVAVVRSLIESDQPTLATQYFLSQLHRIK
;
A
#
# COMPACT_ATOMS: atom_id res chain seq x y z
N MET A 1 1.50 -13.93 54.57
CA MET A 1 1.55 -12.71 53.72
C MET A 1 2.79 -12.66 52.83
N VAL A 2 3.99 -13.02 53.31
CA VAL A 2 5.24 -13.00 52.52
C VAL A 2 5.24 -13.96 51.31
N SER A 3 4.66 -15.16 51.44
CA SER A 3 4.61 -16.15 50.35
C SER A 3 3.73 -15.75 49.17
N ALA A 4 2.59 -15.09 49.44
CA ALA A 4 1.68 -14.63 48.40
C ALA A 4 2.28 -13.48 47.57
N HIS A 5 3.04 -12.59 48.21
CA HIS A 5 3.71 -11.48 47.53
C HIS A 5 4.83 -11.97 46.61
N SER A 6 5.63 -12.94 47.08
CA SER A 6 6.69 -13.58 46.29
C SER A 6 6.14 -14.35 45.08
N HIS A 7 5.01 -15.06 45.24
CA HIS A 7 4.37 -15.75 44.13
C HIS A 7 3.82 -14.79 43.07
N THR A 8 3.15 -13.71 43.48
CA THR A 8 2.66 -12.67 42.56
C THR A 8 3.80 -12.02 41.78
N GLN A 9 4.92 -11.71 42.46
CA GLN A 9 6.09 -11.12 41.80
C GLN A 9 6.71 -12.07 40.76
N GLN A 10 6.81 -13.36 41.07
CA GLN A 10 7.29 -14.37 40.13
C GLN A 10 6.37 -14.50 38.91
N THR A 11 5.05 -14.44 39.10
CA THR A 11 4.08 -14.42 38.01
C THR A 11 4.22 -13.18 37.12
N VAL A 12 4.45 -12.00 37.70
CA VAL A 12 4.74 -10.79 36.93
C VAL A 12 5.99 -10.98 36.06
N TYR A 13 7.05 -11.58 36.60
CA TYR A 13 8.27 -11.84 35.82
C TYR A 13 8.05 -12.80 34.66
N ARG A 14 7.25 -13.86 34.85
CA ARG A 14 6.84 -14.77 33.76
C ARG A 14 6.11 -14.02 32.64
N ILE A 15 5.17 -13.15 33.00
CA ILE A 15 4.41 -12.35 32.04
C ILE A 15 5.34 -11.42 31.25
N LEU A 16 6.28 -10.77 31.94
CA LEU A 16 7.27 -9.89 31.30
C LEU A 16 8.21 -10.68 30.37
N ASP A 17 8.70 -11.85 30.78
CA ASP A 17 9.57 -12.72 29.96
C ASP A 17 8.90 -13.09 28.63
N ALA A 18 7.68 -13.65 28.71
CA ALA A 18 6.96 -14.12 27.53
C ALA A 18 6.66 -12.98 26.53
N ASN A 19 6.31 -11.78 27.02
CA ASN A 19 5.97 -10.65 26.15
C ASN A 19 7.20 -9.91 25.61
N LEU A 20 8.32 -9.89 26.35
CA LEU A 20 9.59 -9.40 25.81
C LEU A 20 10.07 -10.27 24.64
N ASP A 21 9.96 -11.59 24.77
CA ASP A 21 10.31 -12.51 23.68
C ASP A 21 9.35 -12.38 22.49
N ARG A 22 8.02 -12.40 22.70
CA ARG A 22 7.04 -12.19 21.62
C ARG A 22 7.29 -10.91 20.82
N ALA A 23 7.51 -9.79 21.52
CA ALA A 23 7.75 -8.51 20.87
C ALA A 23 9.06 -8.55 20.04
N ARG A 24 10.13 -9.15 20.58
CA ARG A 24 11.43 -9.23 19.89
C ARG A 24 11.42 -10.21 18.71
N GLU A 25 10.64 -11.29 18.78
CA GLU A 25 10.44 -12.26 17.71
C GLU A 25 9.59 -11.69 16.58
N GLY A 26 8.46 -11.06 16.90
CA GLY A 26 7.61 -10.40 15.90
C GLY A 26 8.35 -9.30 15.15
N LEU A 27 9.12 -8.45 15.88
CA LEU A 27 9.99 -7.45 15.26
C LEU A 27 11.10 -8.08 14.41
N ARG A 28 11.58 -9.29 14.76
CA ARG A 28 12.60 -9.98 13.97
C ARG A 28 12.03 -10.40 12.62
N ILE A 29 10.81 -10.95 12.59
CA ILE A 29 10.14 -11.32 11.35
C ILE A 29 9.97 -10.09 10.44
N ILE A 30 9.54 -8.96 11.00
CA ILE A 30 9.39 -7.69 10.26
C ILE A 30 10.76 -7.16 9.77
N GLU A 31 11.80 -7.23 10.60
CA GLU A 31 13.18 -6.83 10.25
C GLU A 31 13.69 -7.57 9.02
N GLU A 32 13.47 -8.89 8.96
CA GLU A 32 13.92 -9.75 7.86
C GLU A 32 13.24 -9.38 6.54
N TRP A 33 11.94 -9.09 6.55
CA TRP A 33 11.25 -8.59 5.37
C TRP A 33 11.77 -7.22 4.92
N CYS A 34 11.98 -6.30 5.86
CA CYS A 34 12.59 -5.00 5.55
C CYS A 34 13.96 -5.16 4.89
N ARG A 35 14.77 -6.11 5.38
CA ARG A 35 16.14 -6.35 4.89
C ARG A 35 16.17 -7.05 3.54
N PHE A 36 15.44 -8.14 3.38
CA PHE A 36 15.57 -9.00 2.21
C PHE A 36 14.43 -8.83 1.20
N GLY A 37 13.21 -8.60 1.67
CA GLY A 37 12.06 -8.36 0.79
C GLY A 37 12.09 -6.96 0.19
N LEU A 38 12.36 -5.94 1.01
CA LEU A 38 12.34 -4.54 0.59
C LEU A 38 13.72 -3.95 0.29
N ASN A 39 14.81 -4.59 0.72
CA ASN A 39 16.16 -4.02 0.69
C ASN A 39 16.23 -2.61 1.30
N ASN A 40 15.45 -2.36 2.36
CA ASN A 40 15.30 -1.06 2.99
C ASN A 40 16.07 -1.00 4.31
N ALA A 41 17.25 -0.38 4.27
CA ALA A 41 18.13 -0.26 5.43
C ALA A 41 17.53 0.59 6.57
N GLN A 42 16.70 1.58 6.24
CA GLN A 42 16.07 2.44 7.24
C GLN A 42 15.07 1.67 8.09
N PHE A 43 14.11 0.97 7.46
CA PHE A 43 13.12 0.18 8.19
C PHE A 43 13.76 -1.00 8.94
N SER A 44 14.77 -1.64 8.34
CA SER A 44 15.55 -2.67 9.03
C SER A 44 16.25 -2.12 10.28
N GLY A 45 16.84 -0.92 10.18
CA GLY A 45 17.47 -0.21 11.31
C GLY A 45 16.49 0.09 12.44
N ILE A 46 15.28 0.55 12.13
CA ILE A 46 14.22 0.81 13.13
C ILE A 46 13.84 -0.47 13.87
N CYS A 47 13.58 -1.56 13.14
CA CYS A 47 13.23 -2.85 13.75
C CYS A 47 14.36 -3.37 14.66
N LYS A 48 15.60 -3.27 14.18
CA LYS A 48 16.79 -3.67 14.95
C LYS A 48 16.93 -2.84 16.22
N HIS A 49 16.74 -1.52 16.14
CA HIS A 49 16.82 -0.63 17.30
C HIS A 49 15.79 -0.99 18.38
N LEU A 50 14.51 -1.11 18.00
CA LEU A 50 13.43 -1.53 18.90
C LEU A 50 13.73 -2.89 19.57
N ARG A 51 14.23 -3.86 18.79
CA ARG A 51 14.64 -5.18 19.32
C ARG A 51 15.77 -5.10 20.35
N GLN A 52 16.75 -4.22 20.12
CA GLN A 52 17.86 -4.02 21.06
C GLN A 52 17.37 -3.32 22.33
N GLU A 53 16.52 -2.29 22.19
CA GLU A 53 15.92 -1.59 23.32
C GLU A 53 15.10 -2.55 24.21
N LEU A 54 14.21 -3.35 23.61
CA LEU A 54 13.50 -4.41 24.34
C LEU A 54 14.45 -5.39 25.05
N GLY A 55 15.57 -5.73 24.41
CA GLY A 55 16.59 -6.60 25.00
C GLY A 55 17.20 -6.04 26.29
N THR A 56 17.26 -4.71 26.45
CA THR A 56 17.78 -4.07 27.68
C THR A 56 16.85 -4.24 28.89
N TRP A 57 15.54 -4.37 28.65
CA TRP A 57 14.54 -4.61 29.69
C TRP A 57 14.45 -6.06 30.11
N HIS A 58 15.01 -6.98 29.31
CA HIS A 58 15.03 -8.40 29.61
C HIS A 58 16.18 -8.69 30.57
N THR A 59 15.94 -8.54 31.86
CA THR A 59 16.95 -8.73 32.90
C THR A 59 17.17 -10.22 33.21
N ALA A 60 18.24 -10.54 33.95
CA ALA A 60 18.51 -11.90 34.38
C ALA A 60 17.38 -12.47 35.28
N GLU A 61 16.79 -11.64 36.12
CA GLU A 61 15.70 -12.01 37.03
C GLU A 61 14.43 -12.39 36.27
N ILE A 62 14.06 -11.59 35.25
CA ILE A 62 12.93 -11.89 34.37
C ILE A 62 13.18 -13.20 33.62
N ARG A 63 14.37 -13.38 33.05
CA ARG A 63 14.75 -14.63 32.36
C ARG A 63 14.70 -15.86 33.27
N ALA A 64 15.12 -15.72 34.53
CA ALA A 64 15.11 -16.81 35.49
C ALA A 64 13.70 -17.25 35.90
N ALA A 65 12.68 -16.41 35.68
CA ALA A 65 11.29 -16.76 35.97
C ALA A 65 10.65 -17.65 34.90
N ARG A 66 11.31 -17.88 33.76
CA ARG A 66 10.80 -18.69 32.65
C ARG A 66 10.43 -20.10 33.10
N ASP A 67 9.22 -20.52 32.73
CA ASP A 67 8.70 -21.85 33.01
C ASP A 67 7.95 -22.36 31.78
N THR A 68 8.70 -22.82 30.77
CA THR A 68 8.13 -23.30 29.50
C THR A 68 7.34 -24.60 29.67
N GLN A 69 7.76 -25.47 30.61
CA GLN A 69 7.10 -26.77 30.81
C GLN A 69 5.79 -26.63 31.60
N GLY A 70 5.69 -25.66 32.51
CA GLY A 70 4.51 -25.35 33.30
C GLY A 70 3.70 -24.16 32.78
N ASP A 71 3.91 -23.71 31.54
CA ASP A 71 3.15 -22.58 30.99
C ASP A 71 1.75 -23.03 30.53
N PRO A 72 0.66 -22.52 31.14
CA PRO A 72 -0.68 -22.89 30.71
C PRO A 72 -0.94 -22.30 29.31
N GLY A 73 -1.32 -23.16 28.37
CA GLY A 73 -1.76 -22.74 27.04
C GLY A 73 -0.75 -22.90 25.92
N THR A 74 0.34 -23.64 26.12
CA THR A 74 1.28 -24.04 25.06
C THR A 74 0.63 -24.86 23.94
N ASP A 75 -0.43 -25.60 24.26
CA ASP A 75 -1.21 -26.40 23.31
C ASP A 75 -2.38 -25.61 22.66
N LEU A 76 -2.59 -24.36 23.06
CA LEU A 76 -3.63 -23.52 22.46
C LEU A 76 -3.12 -22.94 21.14
N SER A 77 -3.66 -23.44 20.03
CA SER A 77 -3.46 -22.84 18.72
C SER A 77 -4.81 -22.52 18.08
N HIS A 78 -4.83 -21.48 17.26
CA HIS A 78 -5.99 -21.17 16.43
C HIS A 78 -5.74 -21.69 15.00
N PRO A 79 -6.71 -22.32 14.32
CA PRO A 79 -6.50 -22.84 12.96
C PRO A 79 -5.98 -21.81 11.94
N GLN A 80 -6.29 -20.53 12.15
CA GLN A 80 -5.77 -19.43 11.32
C GLN A 80 -4.28 -19.09 11.59
N GLU A 81 -3.61 -19.72 12.55
CA GLU A 81 -2.17 -19.59 12.79
C GLU A 81 -1.33 -20.52 11.92
N GLU A 82 -1.91 -21.63 11.46
CA GLU A 82 -1.18 -22.67 10.71
C GLU A 82 -0.86 -22.24 9.27
N GLN A 83 -1.68 -21.37 8.68
CA GLN A 83 -1.51 -20.91 7.30
C GLN A 83 -1.56 -19.38 7.22
N ARG A 84 -0.62 -18.83 6.44
CA ARG A 84 -0.63 -17.42 6.02
C ARG A 84 -0.82 -17.38 4.51
N ALA A 85 -1.73 -16.54 4.05
CA ALA A 85 -2.08 -16.46 2.63
C ALA A 85 -0.98 -15.79 1.80
N ASP A 86 -0.34 -14.77 2.36
CA ASP A 86 0.63 -13.92 1.68
C ASP A 86 1.56 -13.19 2.66
N ILE A 87 2.47 -12.39 2.12
CA ILE A 87 3.41 -11.61 2.93
C ILE A 87 2.71 -10.51 3.74
N THR A 88 1.64 -9.92 3.21
CA THR A 88 0.92 -8.82 3.86
C THR A 88 0.26 -9.31 5.15
N SER A 89 -0.45 -10.44 5.09
CA SER A 89 -1.06 -11.10 6.24
C SER A 89 -0.02 -11.58 7.25
N LEU A 90 1.15 -12.06 6.81
CA LEU A 90 2.26 -12.40 7.70
C LEU A 90 2.75 -11.16 8.48
N LEU A 91 2.98 -10.04 7.79
CA LEU A 91 3.48 -8.82 8.42
C LEU A 91 2.45 -8.23 9.38
N GLN A 92 1.19 -8.13 8.96
CA GLN A 92 0.11 -7.59 9.78
C GLN A 92 -0.07 -8.40 11.08
N ALA A 93 -0.08 -9.74 10.99
CA ALA A 93 -0.17 -10.58 12.18
C ALA A 93 1.01 -10.35 13.15
N ASN A 94 2.23 -10.14 12.64
CA ASN A 94 3.38 -9.87 13.49
C ASN A 94 3.38 -8.44 14.05
N PHE A 95 2.89 -7.44 13.32
CA PHE A 95 2.67 -6.11 13.87
C PHE A 95 1.66 -6.16 15.03
N CYS A 96 0.52 -6.84 14.85
CA CYS A 96 -0.47 -7.01 15.92
C CYS A 96 0.15 -7.69 17.16
N ARG A 97 0.86 -8.81 16.97
CA ARG A 97 1.53 -9.53 18.08
C ARG A 97 2.53 -8.66 18.84
N VAL A 98 3.34 -7.85 18.13
CA VAL A 98 4.27 -6.91 18.75
C VAL A 98 3.52 -5.85 19.54
N GLN A 99 2.44 -5.28 18.98
CA GLN A 99 1.65 -4.24 19.63
C GLN A 99 0.93 -4.75 20.88
N GLU A 100 0.36 -5.96 20.82
CA GLU A 100 -0.26 -6.66 21.96
C GLU A 100 0.77 -6.92 23.06
N ALA A 101 1.93 -7.49 22.69
CA ALA A 101 3.00 -7.75 23.65
C ALA A 101 3.50 -6.45 24.31
N LEU A 102 3.73 -5.38 23.54
CA LEU A 102 4.11 -4.08 24.06
C LEU A 102 3.03 -3.48 24.97
N ARG A 103 1.74 -3.74 24.71
CA ARG A 103 0.64 -3.31 25.58
C ARG A 103 0.67 -4.04 26.92
N VAL A 104 0.96 -5.34 26.92
CA VAL A 104 1.14 -6.12 28.16
C VAL A 104 2.35 -5.60 28.94
N LEU A 105 3.49 -5.39 28.27
CA LEU A 105 4.70 -4.84 28.88
C LEU A 105 4.49 -3.41 29.42
N GLU A 106 3.69 -2.59 28.73
CA GLU A 106 3.33 -1.24 29.18
C GLU A 106 2.63 -1.28 30.54
N GLU A 107 1.69 -2.21 30.74
CA GLU A 107 0.89 -2.28 31.97
C GLU A 107 1.61 -3.06 33.08
N TYR A 108 2.07 -4.27 32.82
CA TYR A 108 2.78 -5.08 33.82
C TYR A 108 4.15 -4.51 34.17
N GLY A 109 4.82 -3.82 33.24
CA GLY A 109 6.11 -3.19 33.49
C GLY A 109 6.06 -2.12 34.59
N LYS A 110 4.89 -1.50 34.82
CA LYS A 110 4.69 -0.54 35.92
C LYS A 110 4.82 -1.18 37.30
N LEU A 111 4.59 -2.49 37.40
CA LEU A 111 4.78 -3.27 38.63
C LEU A 111 6.24 -3.69 38.85
N TYR A 112 7.08 -3.60 37.82
CA TYR A 112 8.49 -3.99 37.87
C TYR A 112 9.44 -2.78 37.98
N HIS A 113 9.32 -1.81 37.07
CA HIS A 113 10.21 -0.66 37.01
C HIS A 113 9.47 0.57 36.47
N GLY A 114 9.54 1.70 37.18
CA GLY A 114 8.73 2.90 36.89
C GLY A 114 8.88 3.45 35.47
N ASN A 115 10.04 3.23 34.83
CA ASN A 115 10.31 3.69 33.46
C ASN A 115 9.92 2.69 32.36
N MET A 116 9.72 1.41 32.69
CA MET A 116 9.47 0.37 31.68
C MET A 116 8.14 0.61 30.96
N GLY A 117 7.10 0.97 31.71
CA GLY A 117 5.79 1.27 31.12
C GLY A 117 5.84 2.43 30.13
N ALA A 118 6.55 3.51 30.47
CA ALA A 118 6.72 4.66 29.60
C ALA A 118 7.52 4.31 28.33
N ALA A 119 8.60 3.53 28.45
CA ALA A 119 9.38 3.06 27.31
C ALA A 119 8.53 2.18 26.37
N CYS A 120 7.80 1.21 26.91
CA CYS A 120 6.94 0.31 26.11
C CYS A 120 5.81 1.07 25.41
N LYS A 121 5.25 2.10 26.05
CA LYS A 121 4.29 3.00 25.41
C LYS A 121 4.90 3.71 24.19
N GLN A 122 6.10 4.26 24.32
CA GLN A 122 6.78 4.94 23.21
C GLN A 122 7.13 3.99 22.08
N MET A 123 7.69 2.81 22.41
CA MET A 123 7.96 1.76 21.42
C MET A 123 6.70 1.34 20.68
N ARG A 124 5.54 1.25 21.36
CA ARG A 124 4.26 0.90 20.72
C ARG A 124 3.84 1.94 19.66
N TYR A 125 4.01 3.25 19.94
CA TYR A 125 3.77 4.30 18.95
C TYR A 125 4.76 4.25 17.77
N GLN A 126 6.02 3.93 18.03
CA GLN A 126 7.02 3.73 16.98
C GLN A 126 6.64 2.54 16.08
N VAL A 127 6.12 1.45 16.65
CA VAL A 127 5.62 0.30 15.89
C VAL A 127 4.41 0.65 15.04
N TYR A 128 3.43 1.42 15.55
CA TYR A 128 2.31 1.92 14.72
C TYR A 128 2.78 2.75 13.53
N THR A 129 3.77 3.62 13.78
CA THR A 129 4.36 4.47 12.74
C THR A 129 5.13 3.63 11.71
N LEU A 130 5.87 2.62 12.16
CA LEU A 130 6.60 1.71 11.29
C LEU A 130 5.64 0.90 10.39
N GLU A 131 4.59 0.32 10.96
CA GLU A 131 3.56 -0.42 10.22
C GLU A 131 2.96 0.46 9.12
N SER A 132 2.48 1.64 9.53
CA SER A 132 1.95 2.68 8.68
C SER A 132 2.87 3.02 7.49
N ASN A 133 4.15 3.28 7.77
CA ASN A 133 5.12 3.67 6.75
C ASN A 133 5.47 2.50 5.82
N LEU A 134 5.54 1.27 6.34
CA LEU A 134 5.86 0.09 5.56
C LEU A 134 4.75 -0.23 4.54
N MET A 135 3.49 -0.14 4.97
CA MET A 135 2.33 -0.36 4.08
C MET A 135 2.25 0.72 2.99
N GLY A 136 2.45 1.99 3.34
CA GLY A 136 2.55 3.07 2.35
C GLY A 136 3.68 2.83 1.34
N TYR A 137 4.86 2.43 1.82
CA TYR A 137 6.03 2.15 0.98
C TYR A 137 5.77 1.06 -0.06
N GLN A 138 5.07 -0.03 0.31
CA GLN A 138 4.72 -1.11 -0.62
C GLN A 138 3.83 -0.61 -1.76
N ARG A 139 2.80 0.19 -1.45
CA ARG A 139 1.93 0.79 -2.48
C ARG A 139 2.73 1.66 -3.45
N HIS A 140 3.61 2.50 -2.93
CA HIS A 140 4.48 3.34 -3.76
C HIS A 140 5.42 2.52 -4.64
N GLN A 141 6.05 1.46 -4.12
CA GLN A 141 6.89 0.60 -4.95
C GLN A 141 6.11 -0.06 -6.09
N LEU A 142 4.88 -0.52 -5.82
CA LEU A 142 4.03 -1.11 -6.84
C LEU A 142 3.61 -0.08 -7.90
N LEU A 143 3.32 1.16 -7.50
CA LEU A 143 3.06 2.27 -8.41
C LEU A 143 4.27 2.53 -9.33
N TRP A 144 5.47 2.58 -8.76
CA TRP A 144 6.71 2.76 -9.52
C TRP A 144 6.98 1.64 -10.52
N ARG A 145 6.62 0.39 -10.19
CA ARG A 145 6.81 -0.78 -11.06
C ARG A 145 5.65 -1.00 -12.04
N SER A 146 4.54 -0.30 -11.88
CA SER A 146 3.38 -0.42 -12.76
C SER A 146 3.66 0.28 -14.08
N HIS A 147 3.65 -0.48 -15.18
CA HIS A 147 3.86 0.05 -16.53
C HIS A 147 2.55 0.29 -17.29
N LEU A 148 1.52 -0.51 -16.99
CA LEU A 148 0.20 -0.40 -17.59
C LEU A 148 -0.84 -0.02 -16.54
N TYR A 149 -1.64 0.99 -16.86
CA TYR A 149 -2.72 1.48 -16.01
C TYR A 149 -4.06 1.37 -16.74
N LEU A 150 -4.98 0.55 -16.24
CA LEU A 150 -6.35 0.49 -16.77
C LEU A 150 -7.21 1.53 -16.07
N VAL A 151 -7.85 2.42 -16.84
CA VAL A 151 -8.92 3.27 -16.35
C VAL A 151 -10.25 2.74 -16.89
N THR A 152 -11.19 2.39 -15.99
CA THR A 152 -12.45 1.77 -16.40
C THR A 152 -13.37 2.75 -17.12
N SER A 153 -14.23 2.22 -17.98
CA SER A 153 -15.44 2.87 -18.47
C SER A 153 -16.63 1.92 -18.31
N PRO A 154 -17.88 2.42 -18.35
CA PRO A 154 -19.06 1.55 -18.27
C PRO A 154 -19.01 0.43 -19.30
N ALA A 155 -19.21 -0.81 -18.84
CA ALA A 155 -19.30 -2.02 -19.64
C ALA A 155 -20.11 -3.08 -18.87
N ASP A 156 -20.94 -3.86 -19.56
CA ASP A 156 -21.82 -4.85 -18.92
C ASP A 156 -21.02 -5.97 -18.22
N ASN A 157 -19.88 -6.35 -18.80
CA ASN A 157 -18.97 -7.38 -18.33
C ASN A 157 -17.70 -6.81 -17.65
N LEU A 158 -17.79 -5.62 -17.04
CA LEU A 158 -16.65 -4.91 -16.45
C LEU A 158 -15.79 -5.77 -15.51
N PHE A 159 -16.41 -6.58 -14.65
CA PHE A 159 -15.68 -7.44 -13.71
C PHE A 159 -14.88 -8.53 -14.44
N ALA A 160 -15.47 -9.17 -15.44
CA ALA A 160 -14.81 -10.21 -16.23
C ALA A 160 -13.64 -9.64 -17.05
N ILE A 161 -13.81 -8.46 -17.65
CA ILE A 161 -12.74 -7.76 -18.35
C ILE A 161 -11.60 -7.40 -17.38
N THR A 162 -11.96 -6.87 -16.21
CA THR A 162 -10.99 -6.49 -15.19
C THR A 162 -10.19 -7.70 -14.72
N GLU A 163 -10.86 -8.81 -14.40
CA GLU A 163 -10.20 -10.05 -14.00
C GLU A 163 -9.27 -10.58 -15.10
N ALA A 164 -9.74 -10.61 -16.35
CA ALA A 164 -8.93 -11.01 -17.49
C ALA A 164 -7.68 -10.12 -17.67
N ALA A 165 -7.81 -8.81 -17.43
CA ALA A 165 -6.67 -7.89 -17.47
C ALA A 165 -5.70 -8.15 -16.31
N LEU A 166 -6.19 -8.40 -15.09
CA LEU A 166 -5.36 -8.75 -13.92
C LEU A 166 -4.60 -10.07 -14.14
N GLN A 167 -5.25 -11.10 -14.69
CA GLN A 167 -4.61 -12.35 -15.11
C GLN A 167 -3.54 -12.13 -16.18
N GLY A 168 -3.71 -11.10 -17.01
CA GLY A 168 -2.71 -10.67 -17.99
C GLY A 168 -1.48 -9.97 -17.38
N GLY A 169 -1.50 -9.68 -16.07
CA GLY A 169 -0.42 -9.03 -15.33
C GLY A 169 -0.64 -7.53 -15.06
N LEU A 170 -1.86 -7.02 -15.19
CA LEU A 170 -2.16 -5.64 -14.82
C LEU A 170 -1.94 -5.43 -13.30
N THR A 171 -1.21 -4.38 -12.92
CA THR A 171 -0.89 -4.08 -11.51
C THR A 171 -1.49 -2.77 -10.99
N LEU A 172 -2.22 -2.02 -11.83
CA LEU A 172 -2.82 -0.74 -11.46
C LEU A 172 -4.14 -0.52 -12.21
N LEU A 173 -5.22 -0.32 -11.46
CA LEU A 173 -6.57 -0.10 -11.97
C LEU A 173 -7.22 1.15 -11.36
N GLN A 174 -7.92 1.93 -12.17
CA GLN A 174 -8.73 3.06 -11.75
C GLN A 174 -10.19 2.75 -11.99
N TYR A 175 -10.99 2.74 -10.93
CA TYR A 175 -12.43 2.74 -11.09
C TYR A 175 -12.94 4.16 -11.36
N ARG A 176 -13.49 4.35 -12.56
CA ARG A 176 -14.08 5.61 -13.03
C ARG A 176 -15.53 5.40 -13.44
N GLU A 177 -16.44 5.93 -12.64
CA GLU A 177 -17.89 5.90 -12.87
C GLU A 177 -18.51 7.27 -12.58
N LYS A 178 -18.91 8.00 -13.62
CA LYS A 178 -19.43 9.38 -13.50
C LYS A 178 -20.95 9.45 -13.44
N THR A 179 -21.67 8.40 -13.79
CA THR A 179 -23.11 8.45 -14.06
C THR A 179 -23.97 7.57 -13.16
N ALA A 180 -23.43 6.48 -12.60
CA ALA A 180 -24.21 5.58 -11.75
C ALA A 180 -24.65 6.23 -10.42
N ASP A 181 -25.59 5.63 -9.70
CA ASP A 181 -25.92 6.05 -8.34
C ASP A 181 -24.84 5.62 -7.34
N ASP A 182 -24.79 6.28 -6.18
CA ASP A 182 -23.74 6.02 -5.16
C ASP A 182 -23.77 4.61 -4.60
N LEU A 183 -24.95 3.99 -4.46
CA LEU A 183 -25.05 2.59 -4.04
C LEU A 183 -24.41 1.64 -5.06
N VAL A 184 -24.67 1.87 -6.35
CA VAL A 184 -24.07 1.09 -7.44
C VAL A 184 -22.57 1.33 -7.53
N ARG A 185 -22.12 2.59 -7.36
CA ARG A 185 -20.69 2.92 -7.31
C ARG A 185 -20.00 2.19 -6.18
N LEU A 186 -20.58 2.20 -4.98
CA LEU A 186 -20.03 1.58 -3.79
C LEU A 186 -19.92 0.07 -3.95
N GLU A 187 -20.99 -0.61 -4.36
CA GLU A 187 -21.00 -2.05 -4.58
C GLU A 187 -19.93 -2.48 -5.60
N ARG A 188 -19.86 -1.79 -6.74
CA ARG A 188 -18.86 -2.08 -7.77
C ARG A 188 -17.43 -1.81 -7.28
N ALA A 189 -17.21 -0.72 -6.55
CA ALA A 189 -15.90 -0.37 -6.02
C ALA A 189 -15.40 -1.42 -5.02
N ILE A 190 -16.25 -1.92 -4.11
CA ILE A 190 -15.89 -3.00 -3.17
C ILE A 190 -15.42 -4.24 -3.93
N ARG A 191 -16.22 -4.71 -4.89
CA ARG A 191 -15.91 -5.92 -5.66
C ARG A 191 -14.65 -5.77 -6.52
N LEU A 192 -14.45 -4.62 -7.17
CA LEU A 192 -13.23 -4.36 -7.93
C LEU A 192 -11.99 -4.26 -7.03
N ARG A 193 -12.12 -3.68 -5.84
CA ARG A 193 -11.05 -3.59 -4.85
C ARG A 193 -10.61 -4.97 -4.36
N GLU A 194 -11.57 -5.82 -4.00
CA GLU A 194 -11.31 -7.22 -3.61
C GLU A 194 -10.59 -7.98 -4.72
N LEU A 195 -11.05 -7.83 -5.97
CA LEU A 195 -10.44 -8.45 -7.13
C LEU A 195 -9.00 -7.95 -7.34
N CYS A 196 -8.75 -6.64 -7.28
CA CYS A 196 -7.39 -6.10 -7.41
C CYS A 196 -6.46 -6.62 -6.31
N HIS A 197 -6.92 -6.65 -5.05
CA HIS A 197 -6.13 -7.17 -3.94
C HIS A 197 -5.79 -8.66 -4.12
N HIS A 198 -6.73 -9.47 -4.60
CA HIS A 198 -6.50 -10.89 -4.87
C HIS A 198 -5.33 -11.11 -5.85
N TYR A 199 -5.21 -10.24 -6.86
CA TYR A 199 -4.13 -10.30 -7.85
C TYR A 199 -2.91 -9.42 -7.50
N GLY A 200 -2.89 -8.80 -6.32
CA GLY A 200 -1.78 -7.92 -5.88
C GLY A 200 -1.65 -6.62 -6.69
N ALA A 201 -2.76 -6.10 -7.23
CA ALA A 201 -2.82 -4.86 -8.00
C ALA A 201 -3.34 -3.69 -7.16
N LEU A 202 -2.88 -2.47 -7.49
CA LEU A 202 -3.36 -1.23 -6.90
C LEU A 202 -4.75 -0.86 -7.40
N PHE A 203 -5.62 -0.45 -6.48
CA PHE A 203 -6.97 0.03 -6.78
C PHE A 203 -7.13 1.52 -6.45
N ILE A 204 -7.40 2.32 -7.48
CA ILE A 204 -7.53 3.78 -7.39
C ILE A 204 -8.98 4.21 -7.70
N ILE A 205 -9.54 5.11 -6.92
CA ILE A 205 -10.84 5.74 -7.21
C ILE A 205 -10.66 7.05 -7.95
N ASN A 206 -11.40 7.24 -9.04
CA ASN A 206 -11.44 8.51 -9.76
C ASN A 206 -12.30 9.55 -9.01
N ASP A 207 -11.76 10.76 -8.83
CA ASP A 207 -12.37 12.00 -8.30
C ASP A 207 -12.87 11.94 -6.82
N ARG A 208 -13.52 10.85 -6.41
CA ARG A 208 -14.26 10.67 -5.14
C ARG A 208 -13.38 10.20 -3.98
N VAL A 209 -12.89 11.15 -3.17
CA VAL A 209 -12.07 10.85 -1.96
C VAL A 209 -12.85 10.12 -0.87
N ASP A 210 -14.11 10.47 -0.69
CA ASP A 210 -15.03 9.83 0.24
C ASP A 210 -15.29 8.35 -0.12
N LEU A 211 -15.49 8.04 -1.41
CA LEU A 211 -15.64 6.66 -1.86
C LEU A 211 -14.36 5.86 -1.66
N ALA A 212 -13.19 6.46 -1.93
CA ALA A 212 -11.90 5.83 -1.69
C ALA A 212 -11.69 5.43 -0.22
N LEU A 213 -12.14 6.28 0.72
CA LEU A 213 -12.14 5.97 2.14
C LEU A 213 -13.15 4.86 2.48
N ALA A 214 -14.36 4.94 1.93
CA ALA A 214 -15.43 3.99 2.22
C ALA A 214 -15.10 2.54 1.83
N VAL A 215 -14.31 2.34 0.76
CA VAL A 215 -13.91 1.01 0.28
C VAL A 215 -12.48 0.64 0.62
N ASP A 216 -11.79 1.49 1.38
CA ASP A 216 -10.36 1.37 1.68
C ASP A 216 -9.53 1.09 0.42
N ALA A 217 -9.65 1.99 -0.56
CA ALA A 217 -8.86 1.99 -1.78
C ALA A 217 -7.41 2.42 -1.50
N ASP A 218 -6.49 2.02 -2.38
CA ASP A 218 -5.07 2.40 -2.27
C ASP A 218 -4.84 3.89 -2.53
N GLY A 219 -5.77 4.56 -3.19
CA GLY A 219 -5.64 5.96 -3.52
C GLY A 219 -6.76 6.54 -4.37
N VAL A 220 -6.52 7.77 -4.81
CA VAL A 220 -7.40 8.51 -5.72
C VAL A 220 -6.65 9.08 -6.91
N HIS A 221 -7.38 9.34 -8.00
CA HIS A 221 -6.90 10.17 -9.10
C HIS A 221 -7.81 11.37 -9.24
N LEU A 222 -7.22 12.57 -9.27
CA LEU A 222 -7.95 13.84 -9.29
C LEU A 222 -7.71 14.56 -10.62
N GLY A 223 -8.77 15.11 -11.20
CA GLY A 223 -8.73 16.07 -12.29
C GLY A 223 -8.49 17.50 -11.80
N GLN A 224 -8.30 18.42 -12.74
CA GLN A 224 -7.99 19.82 -12.45
C GLN A 224 -9.13 20.58 -11.74
N GLN A 225 -10.36 20.11 -11.88
CA GLN A 225 -11.57 20.71 -11.29
C GLN A 225 -12.03 20.00 -10.00
N ASP A 226 -11.35 18.94 -9.59
CA ASP A 226 -11.65 18.21 -8.35
C ASP A 226 -10.96 18.88 -7.15
N ILE A 227 -11.19 18.33 -5.95
CA ILE A 227 -10.61 18.90 -4.73
C ILE A 227 -9.07 19.02 -4.82
N PRO A 228 -8.45 20.01 -4.16
CA PRO A 228 -7.00 20.14 -4.14
C PRO A 228 -6.31 18.94 -3.50
N ILE A 229 -5.09 18.60 -3.96
CA ILE A 229 -4.32 17.48 -3.41
C ILE A 229 -4.10 17.65 -1.91
N ALA A 230 -3.84 18.87 -1.44
CA ALA A 230 -3.65 19.15 -0.02
C ALA A 230 -4.86 18.72 0.83
N VAL A 231 -6.09 18.95 0.34
CA VAL A 231 -7.32 18.54 1.03
C VAL A 231 -7.50 17.02 0.97
N ALA A 232 -7.28 16.42 -0.21
CA ALA A 232 -7.32 14.96 -0.35
C ALA A 232 -6.31 14.27 0.58
N ARG A 233 -5.09 14.83 0.72
CA ARG A 233 -4.04 14.33 1.61
C ARG A 233 -4.44 14.40 3.08
N GLN A 234 -5.12 15.46 3.51
CA GLN A 234 -5.65 15.59 4.87
C GLN A 234 -6.69 14.50 5.19
N LEU A 235 -7.55 14.16 4.23
CA LEU A 235 -8.59 13.14 4.39
C LEU A 235 -8.04 11.71 4.30
N LEU A 236 -7.15 11.44 3.35
CA LEU A 236 -6.63 10.10 3.05
C LEU A 236 -5.43 9.69 3.91
N GLY A 237 -4.73 10.66 4.50
CA GLY A 237 -3.46 10.46 5.17
C GLY A 237 -2.28 10.34 4.21
N HIS A 238 -1.08 10.18 4.78
CA HIS A 238 0.18 10.19 4.03
C HIS A 238 0.50 8.89 3.27
N GLN A 239 -0.29 7.82 3.47
CA GLN A 239 0.04 6.48 2.95
C GLN A 239 -0.67 6.11 1.66
N ARG A 240 -1.77 6.80 1.34
CA ARG A 240 -2.57 6.51 0.14
C ARG A 240 -2.05 7.30 -1.04
N ILE A 241 -2.18 6.73 -2.23
CA ILE A 241 -1.70 7.32 -3.47
C ILE A 241 -2.66 8.43 -3.91
N ILE A 242 -2.13 9.56 -4.37
CA ILE A 242 -2.89 10.66 -4.97
C ILE A 242 -2.29 10.97 -6.34
N GLY A 243 -3.05 10.66 -7.39
CA GLY A 243 -2.72 11.01 -8.77
C GLY A 243 -3.35 12.33 -9.19
N ARG A 244 -2.72 13.02 -10.15
CA ARG A 244 -3.28 14.23 -10.77
C ARG A 244 -3.24 14.17 -12.29
N SER A 245 -4.34 14.50 -12.96
CA SER A 245 -4.34 14.69 -14.42
C SER A 245 -3.63 16.00 -14.78
N THR A 246 -2.73 15.98 -15.76
CA THR A 246 -2.01 17.16 -16.25
C THR A 246 -2.03 17.22 -17.77
N THR A 247 -2.14 18.41 -18.32
CA THR A 247 -2.30 18.68 -19.76
C THR A 247 -1.20 19.58 -20.33
N ASN A 248 -0.36 20.17 -19.47
CA ASN A 248 0.70 21.10 -19.85
C ASN A 248 1.82 21.16 -18.78
N PRO A 249 2.98 21.77 -19.09
CA PRO A 249 4.10 21.90 -18.16
C PRO A 249 3.76 22.55 -16.80
N GLN A 250 2.90 23.57 -16.80
CA GLN A 250 2.53 24.30 -15.60
C GLN A 250 1.70 23.43 -14.65
N GLU A 251 0.73 22.68 -15.19
CA GLU A 251 -0.05 21.72 -14.40
C GLU A 251 0.81 20.59 -13.84
N MET A 252 1.83 20.13 -14.58
CA MET A 252 2.81 19.15 -14.08
C MET A 252 3.57 19.68 -12.87
N GLN A 253 4.13 20.89 -12.98
CA GLN A 253 4.88 21.52 -11.90
C GLN A 253 4.00 21.77 -10.68
N GLY A 254 2.77 22.24 -10.89
CA GLY A 254 1.78 22.42 -9.81
C GLY A 254 1.45 21.11 -9.10
N ALA A 255 1.17 20.04 -9.85
CA ALA A 255 0.88 18.73 -9.27
C ALA A 255 2.04 18.19 -8.42
N ILE A 256 3.29 18.35 -8.89
CA ILE A 256 4.48 17.94 -8.12
C ILE A 256 4.62 18.78 -6.85
N ALA A 257 4.47 20.11 -6.95
CA ALA A 257 4.59 21.02 -5.81
C ALA A 257 3.51 20.77 -4.74
N GLU A 258 2.32 20.36 -5.16
CA GLU A 258 1.22 19.98 -4.25
C GLU A 258 1.40 18.59 -3.62
N GLY A 259 2.40 17.81 -4.05
CA GLY A 259 2.69 16.47 -3.50
C GLY A 259 1.88 15.34 -4.14
N ALA A 260 1.60 15.42 -5.44
CA ALA A 260 1.08 14.28 -6.20
C ALA A 260 2.08 13.12 -6.18
N ASP A 261 1.57 11.91 -6.00
CA ASP A 261 2.37 10.68 -6.00
C ASP A 261 2.60 10.16 -7.43
N TYR A 262 1.75 10.53 -8.37
CA TYR A 262 1.94 10.34 -9.81
C TYR A 262 1.08 11.30 -10.63
N ILE A 263 1.34 11.40 -11.93
CA ILE A 263 0.52 12.19 -12.85
C ILE A 263 0.02 11.39 -14.07
N GLY A 264 -1.17 11.74 -14.55
CA GLY A 264 -1.71 11.31 -15.83
C GLY A 264 -1.44 12.37 -16.90
N VAL A 265 -0.64 12.04 -17.90
CA VAL A 265 -0.11 12.97 -18.91
C VAL A 265 -0.95 12.85 -20.17
N GLY A 266 -1.86 13.79 -20.40
CA GLY A 266 -2.70 13.75 -21.59
C GLY A 266 -3.94 14.64 -21.53
N PRO A 267 -4.84 14.54 -22.51
CA PRO A 267 -4.89 13.48 -23.52
C PRO A 267 -3.76 13.60 -24.57
N VAL A 268 -3.08 12.49 -24.90
CA VAL A 268 -2.04 12.45 -25.94
C VAL A 268 -2.64 12.62 -27.34
N TYR A 269 -3.72 11.90 -27.61
CA TYR A 269 -4.52 12.00 -28.84
C TYR A 269 -5.93 12.46 -28.52
N GLU A 270 -6.67 12.97 -29.51
CA GLU A 270 -8.08 13.30 -29.31
C GLU A 270 -8.86 12.06 -28.87
N THR A 271 -9.77 12.25 -27.90
CA THR A 271 -10.56 11.14 -27.34
C THR A 271 -12.02 11.54 -27.23
N PRO A 272 -12.95 10.63 -27.54
CA PRO A 272 -14.37 10.85 -27.26
C PRO A 272 -14.69 10.82 -25.75
N THR A 273 -13.80 10.28 -24.90
CA THR A 273 -14.01 10.12 -23.46
C THR A 273 -13.97 11.45 -22.67
N LYS A 274 -13.37 12.51 -23.24
CA LYS A 274 -13.38 13.88 -22.71
C LYS A 274 -13.63 14.87 -23.86
N VAL A 275 -14.90 15.09 -24.20
CA VAL A 275 -15.35 15.99 -25.27
C VAL A 275 -14.85 17.42 -25.02
N GLY A 276 -14.19 18.02 -26.01
CA GLY A 276 -13.86 19.46 -26.03
C GLY A 276 -12.47 19.88 -25.50
N LYS A 277 -11.57 18.95 -25.15
CA LYS A 277 -10.16 19.29 -24.85
C LYS A 277 -9.27 18.94 -26.04
N ALA A 278 -8.53 19.93 -26.54
CA ALA A 278 -7.46 19.70 -27.51
C ALA A 278 -6.43 18.70 -26.93
N ALA A 279 -5.90 17.84 -27.79
CA ALA A 279 -4.83 16.93 -27.41
C ALA A 279 -3.59 17.71 -26.96
N ALA A 280 -3.00 17.33 -25.83
CA ALA A 280 -1.72 17.87 -25.38
C ALA A 280 -0.56 17.41 -26.28
N GLY A 281 -0.74 16.28 -26.97
CA GLY A 281 0.18 15.78 -27.99
C GLY A 281 1.45 15.14 -27.43
N LEU A 282 2.25 14.58 -28.35
CA LEU A 282 3.52 13.91 -28.04
C LEU A 282 4.59 14.88 -27.53
N GLU A 283 4.53 16.17 -27.89
CA GLU A 283 5.47 17.18 -27.37
C GLU A 283 5.35 17.34 -25.85
N TYR A 284 4.13 17.28 -25.30
CA TYR A 284 3.96 17.32 -23.86
C TYR A 284 4.51 16.05 -23.20
N VAL A 285 4.29 14.87 -23.78
CA VAL A 285 4.90 13.60 -23.29
C VAL A 285 6.42 13.72 -23.27
N LYS A 286 7.02 14.24 -24.34
CA LYS A 286 8.46 14.46 -24.45
C LYS A 286 8.97 15.43 -23.38
N TYR A 287 8.28 16.54 -23.16
CA TYR A 287 8.61 17.47 -22.09
C TYR A 287 8.59 16.78 -20.71
N VAL A 288 7.53 16.02 -20.39
CA VAL A 288 7.41 15.32 -19.12
C VAL A 288 8.54 14.29 -18.94
N SER A 289 8.90 13.55 -19.99
CA SER A 289 9.99 12.56 -19.93
C SER A 289 11.34 13.15 -19.51
N GLN A 290 11.57 14.44 -19.78
CA GLN A 290 12.82 15.14 -19.48
C GLN A 290 12.79 15.87 -18.13
N ASN A 291 11.59 16.13 -17.57
CA ASN A 291 11.43 17.06 -16.45
C ASN A 291 10.67 16.48 -15.24
N CYS A 292 10.02 15.32 -15.36
CA CYS A 292 9.24 14.72 -14.29
C CYS A 292 10.01 13.60 -13.56
N GLN A 293 10.07 13.70 -12.24
CA GLN A 293 10.80 12.77 -11.37
C GLN A 293 9.89 11.82 -10.58
N ILE A 294 8.57 11.99 -10.64
CA ILE A 294 7.60 11.07 -10.04
C ILE A 294 7.05 10.13 -11.14
N PRO A 295 6.39 9.01 -10.79
CA PRO A 295 5.72 8.18 -11.77
C PRO A 295 4.73 8.99 -12.60
N TRP A 296 4.68 8.71 -13.90
CA TRP A 296 3.74 9.36 -14.80
C TRP A 296 3.29 8.38 -15.88
N PHE A 297 2.03 8.51 -16.29
CA PHE A 297 1.39 7.63 -17.27
C PHE A 297 0.86 8.47 -18.42
N ALA A 298 1.38 8.25 -19.62
CA ALA A 298 0.79 8.85 -20.81
C ALA A 298 -0.62 8.29 -21.01
N ILE A 299 -1.62 9.14 -21.25
CA ILE A 299 -3.03 8.73 -21.35
C ILE A 299 -3.74 9.48 -22.47
N GLY A 300 -4.74 8.84 -23.08
CA GLY A 300 -5.69 9.48 -23.99
C GLY A 300 -5.49 9.03 -25.43
N GLY A 301 -6.40 8.18 -25.89
CA GLY A 301 -6.42 7.65 -27.26
C GLY A 301 -5.30 6.65 -27.54
N ILE A 302 -4.63 6.11 -26.52
CA ILE A 302 -3.52 5.17 -26.69
C ILE A 302 -4.06 3.76 -26.92
N ASP A 303 -3.59 3.13 -28.00
CA ASP A 303 -3.89 1.75 -28.37
C ASP A 303 -2.65 1.06 -28.97
N MET A 304 -2.81 -0.18 -29.43
CA MET A 304 -1.71 -0.97 -29.99
C MET A 304 -1.10 -0.36 -31.27
N SER A 305 -1.89 0.41 -32.03
CA SER A 305 -1.43 1.00 -33.29
C SER A 305 -0.51 2.21 -33.09
N ASN A 306 -0.69 2.95 -31.99
CA ASN A 306 0.03 4.21 -31.73
C ASN A 306 0.95 4.17 -30.51
N LEU A 307 0.98 3.06 -29.75
CA LEU A 307 1.83 2.88 -28.57
C LEU A 307 3.31 3.20 -28.84
N ASN A 308 3.82 2.78 -30.00
CA ASN A 308 5.22 2.98 -30.38
C ASN A 308 5.61 4.46 -30.44
N ASP A 309 4.72 5.35 -30.87
CA ASP A 309 5.03 6.77 -30.98
C ASP A 309 5.02 7.45 -29.60
N VAL A 310 4.15 7.01 -28.70
CA VAL A 310 4.13 7.45 -27.30
C VAL A 310 5.41 7.00 -26.58
N MET A 311 5.88 5.77 -26.84
CA MET A 311 7.14 5.27 -26.31
C MET A 311 8.35 6.03 -26.87
N LYS A 312 8.38 6.34 -28.18
CA LYS A 312 9.43 7.19 -28.78
C LYS A 312 9.47 8.59 -28.17
N ALA A 313 8.33 9.12 -27.72
CA ALA A 313 8.26 10.37 -26.99
C ALA A 313 8.77 10.27 -25.53
N GLY A 314 9.20 9.08 -25.08
CA GLY A 314 9.82 8.85 -23.78
C GLY A 314 8.91 8.20 -22.72
N ALA A 315 7.69 7.80 -23.09
CA ALA A 315 6.80 7.11 -22.16
C ALA A 315 7.27 5.68 -21.89
N GLN A 316 7.50 5.38 -20.61
CA GLN A 316 7.75 4.03 -20.10
C GLN A 316 6.51 3.42 -19.44
N ARG A 317 5.46 4.23 -19.24
CA ARG A 317 4.19 3.83 -18.65
C ARG A 317 3.04 4.49 -19.39
N VAL A 318 1.97 3.73 -19.60
CA VAL A 318 0.77 4.23 -20.30
C VAL A 318 -0.48 3.85 -19.53
N ALA A 319 -1.51 4.70 -19.65
CA ALA A 319 -2.84 4.39 -19.20
C ALA A 319 -3.79 4.26 -20.41
N VAL A 320 -4.62 3.23 -20.36
CA VAL A 320 -5.55 2.87 -21.43
C VAL A 320 -6.97 2.69 -20.87
N VAL A 321 -7.95 2.89 -21.74
CA VAL A 321 -9.38 2.71 -21.43
C VAL A 321 -9.94 1.66 -22.39
N ARG A 322 -10.35 2.11 -23.59
CA ARG A 322 -11.00 1.30 -24.61
C ARG A 322 -10.17 0.12 -25.08
N SER A 323 -8.85 0.30 -25.20
CA SER A 323 -7.93 -0.74 -25.67
C SER A 323 -7.94 -2.02 -24.82
N LEU A 324 -8.42 -1.96 -23.58
CA LEU A 324 -8.69 -3.15 -22.76
C LEU A 324 -10.19 -3.36 -22.51
N ILE A 325 -10.96 -2.29 -22.27
CA ILE A 325 -12.41 -2.41 -22.00
C ILE A 325 -13.19 -2.96 -23.19
N GLU A 326 -12.82 -2.60 -24.40
CA GLU A 326 -13.48 -3.02 -25.64
C GLU A 326 -12.72 -4.19 -26.32
N SER A 327 -11.77 -4.82 -25.63
CA SER A 327 -10.99 -5.93 -26.17
C SER A 327 -11.77 -7.25 -26.07
N ASP A 328 -11.81 -8.01 -27.17
CA ASP A 328 -12.32 -9.38 -27.16
C ASP A 328 -11.43 -10.33 -26.33
N GLN A 329 -10.15 -9.98 -26.14
CA GLN A 329 -9.17 -10.78 -25.40
C GLN A 329 -8.34 -9.90 -24.45
N PRO A 330 -8.92 -9.39 -23.34
CA PRO A 330 -8.25 -8.44 -22.46
C PRO A 330 -6.94 -8.98 -21.86
N THR A 331 -6.85 -10.28 -21.58
CA THR A 331 -5.62 -10.93 -21.10
C THR A 331 -4.47 -10.79 -22.10
N LEU A 332 -4.69 -11.13 -23.38
CA LEU A 332 -3.65 -11.02 -24.41
C LEU A 332 -3.31 -9.55 -24.71
N ALA A 333 -4.32 -8.68 -24.67
CA ALA A 333 -4.10 -7.25 -24.87
C ALA A 333 -3.22 -6.66 -23.76
N THR A 334 -3.47 -7.00 -22.49
CA THR A 334 -2.63 -6.60 -21.36
C THR A 334 -1.20 -7.12 -21.53
N GLN A 335 -1.02 -8.41 -21.86
CA GLN A 335 0.29 -9.01 -22.08
C GLN A 335 1.04 -8.33 -23.22
N TYR A 336 0.35 -7.97 -24.30
CA TYR A 336 0.94 -7.21 -25.41
C TYR A 336 1.49 -5.87 -24.92
N PHE A 337 0.70 -5.05 -24.23
CA PHE A 337 1.15 -3.75 -23.72
C PHE A 337 2.37 -3.89 -22.80
N LEU A 338 2.30 -4.80 -21.83
CA LEU A 338 3.41 -5.04 -20.90
C LEU A 338 4.67 -5.52 -21.63
N SER A 339 4.53 -6.40 -22.64
CA SER A 339 5.65 -6.87 -23.44
C SER A 339 6.35 -5.73 -24.19
N GLN A 340 5.62 -4.74 -24.69
CA GLN A 340 6.22 -3.60 -25.38
C GLN A 340 6.89 -2.65 -24.40
N LEU A 341 6.24 -2.34 -23.27
CA LEU A 341 6.73 -1.38 -22.28
C LEU A 341 7.98 -1.87 -21.54
N HIS A 342 8.15 -3.18 -21.34
CA HIS A 342 9.34 -3.76 -20.72
C HIS A 342 10.58 -3.81 -21.63
N ARG A 343 10.43 -3.62 -22.94
CA ARG A 343 11.57 -3.66 -23.90
C ARG A 343 12.51 -2.45 -23.77
N ILE A 344 12.06 -1.39 -23.12
CA ILE A 344 12.84 -0.17 -22.89
C ILE A 344 13.54 -0.32 -21.54
N LYS A 345 14.80 -0.75 -21.55
CA LYS A 345 15.73 -0.67 -20.42
C LYS A 345 16.89 0.24 -20.76
#